data_AF-A0A960M7G3-F1
#
_entry.id   AF-A0A960M7G3-F1
#
_cell.length_a   1.000
_cell.length_b   1.000
_cell.length_c   1.000
_cell.angle_alpha   90.00
_cell.angle_beta   90.00
_cell.angle_gamma   90.00
#
_symmetry.space_group_name_H-M   'P 1'
#
loop_
_entity.id
_entity.type
_entity.pdbx_description
1 polymer ?
#
loop_
_entity_poly.entity_id
_entity_poly.type
_entity_poly.pdbx_seq_one_letter_code
_entity_poly.pdbx_strand_id
1 'polypeptide(L)' 'SIALLFVLFGMGTYPAMVRSSLDPAYDLTLFNSSATVATFKVILTVAGIGVPLVLAYGFWIYRIFRGKVSLDEASY' A
#
# COMPACT_ATOMS: atom_id res chain seq x y z
N SER A 1 -6.87 5.21 -16.85
CA SER A 1 -5.65 5.70 -17.52
C SER A 1 -4.44 5.76 -16.58
N ILE A 2 -4.55 6.38 -15.39
CA ILE A 2 -3.44 6.49 -14.43
C ILE A 2 -2.88 5.15 -13.93
N ALA A 3 -3.72 4.16 -13.63
CA ALA A 3 -3.26 2.84 -13.19
C ALA A 3 -2.35 2.14 -14.23
N LEU A 4 -2.64 2.32 -15.52
CA LEU A 4 -1.85 1.75 -16.62
C LEU A 4 -0.44 2.36 -16.70
N LEU A 5 -0.30 3.66 -16.39
CA LEU A 5 1.00 4.33 -16.35
C LEU A 5 1.88 3.80 -15.23
N PHE A 6 1.32 3.54 -14.05
CA PHE A 6 2.04 2.95 -12.93
C PHE A 6 2.54 1.54 -13.24
N VAL A 7 1.71 0.73 -13.91
CA VAL A 7 2.09 -0.63 -14.32
C VAL A 7 3.22 -0.60 -15.34
N LEU A 8 3.14 0.28 -16.35
CA LEU A 8 4.17 0.42 -17.37
C LEU A 8 5.51 0.89 -16.77
N PHE A 9 5.45 1.86 -15.84
CA PHE A 9 6.62 2.36 -15.12
C PHE A 9 7.29 1.25 -14.30
N GLY A 10 6.51 0.47 -13.54
CA GLY A 10 7.04 -0.64 -12.73
C GLY A 10 7.68 -1.76 -13.56
N MET A 11 7.13 -2.05 -14.75
CA MET A 11 7.76 -3.01 -15.67
C MET A 11 9.05 -2.49 -16.29
N GLY A 12 9.15 -1.17 -16.57
CA GLY A 12 10.33 -0.57 -17.17
C GLY A 12 11.52 -0.40 -16.22
N THR A 13 11.27 -0.29 -14.91
CA THR A 13 12.32 -0.12 -13.88
C THR A 13 12.83 -1.45 -13.32
N TYR A 14 12.15 -2.57 -13.58
CA TYR A 14 12.66 -3.90 -13.21
C TYR A 14 13.92 -4.25 -14.03
N PRO A 15 15.04 -4.75 -13.43
CA PRO A 15 15.24 -5.16 -12.04
C PRO A 15 15.96 -4.13 -11.13
N ALA A 16 16.39 -2.98 -11.68
CA ALA A 16 17.13 -1.94 -10.97
C ALA A 16 16.22 -0.75 -10.65
N MET A 17 15.77 -0.66 -9.40
CA MET A 17 14.84 0.37 -8.93
C MET A 17 15.46 1.76 -8.97
N VAL A 18 16.76 1.85 -8.66
CA VAL A 18 17.55 3.09 -8.75
C VAL A 18 18.87 2.75 -9.40
N ARG A 19 19.08 3.25 -10.63
CA ARG A 19 20.35 3.14 -11.34
C ARG A 19 21.31 4.20 -10.84
N SER A 20 22.54 3.80 -10.55
CA SER A 20 23.61 4.71 -10.15
C SER A 20 24.12 5.47 -11.37
N SER A 21 24.29 6.79 -11.23
CA SER A 21 24.86 7.64 -12.28
C SER A 21 26.39 7.64 -12.31
N LEU A 22 27.03 7.04 -11.30
CA LEU A 22 28.49 7.03 -11.14
C LEU A 22 29.14 5.73 -11.62
N ASP A 23 28.53 4.58 -11.32
CA ASP A 23 29.04 3.26 -11.71
C ASP A 23 27.89 2.22 -11.65
N PRO A 24 27.69 1.41 -12.72
CA PRO A 24 26.72 0.31 -12.75
C PRO A 24 26.83 -0.69 -11.59
N ALA A 25 27.99 -0.80 -10.94
CA ALA A 25 28.20 -1.67 -9.79
C ALA A 25 27.41 -1.27 -8.53
N TYR A 26 26.97 -0.01 -8.42
CA TYR A 26 26.16 0.50 -7.29
C TYR A 26 24.66 0.58 -7.61
N ASP A 27 24.20 -0.10 -8.66
CA ASP A 27 22.77 -0.17 -8.96
C ASP A 27 22.00 -0.82 -7.81
N LEU A 28 20.99 -0.10 -7.29
CA LEU A 28 20.05 -0.64 -6.30
C LEU A 28 19.06 -1.55 -7.01
N THR A 29 19.43 -2.81 -7.10
CA THR A 29 18.60 -3.89 -7.63
C THR A 29 17.71 -4.49 -6.54
N LEU A 30 16.58 -5.09 -6.95
CA LEU A 30 15.62 -5.74 -6.04
C LEU A 30 16.28 -6.72 -5.06
N PHE A 31 17.36 -7.38 -5.48
CA PHE A 31 18.09 -8.39 -4.70
C PHE A 31 19.04 -7.78 -3.67
N ASN A 32 19.59 -6.59 -3.94
CA ASN A 32 20.51 -5.92 -3.03
C ASN A 32 19.76 -4.97 -2.07
N SER A 33 18.65 -4.37 -2.51
CA SER A 33 17.85 -3.45 -1.71
C SER A 33 16.79 -4.13 -0.84
N SER A 34 16.75 -5.47 -0.78
CA SER A 34 15.76 -6.18 0.02
C SER A 34 16.11 -6.14 1.51
N ALA A 35 15.14 -5.82 2.35
CA ALA A 35 15.28 -5.97 3.79
C ALA A 35 15.49 -7.45 4.18
N THR A 36 16.18 -7.70 5.29
CA THR A 36 16.43 -9.06 5.79
C THR A 36 15.14 -9.87 5.90
N VAL A 37 15.20 -11.17 5.56
CA VAL A 37 14.05 -12.09 5.55
C VAL A 37 13.26 -12.06 6.87
N ALA A 38 13.96 -11.92 8.00
CA ALA A 38 13.33 -11.82 9.32
C ALA A 38 12.43 -10.58 9.45
N THR A 39 12.95 -9.40 9.11
CA THR A 39 12.19 -8.13 9.15
C THR A 39 11.01 -8.15 8.19
N PHE A 40 11.19 -8.69 6.98
CA PHE A 40 10.12 -8.83 6.00
C PHE A 40 8.97 -9.72 6.53
N LYS A 41 9.31 -10.84 7.19
CA LYS A 41 8.30 -11.72 7.82
C LYS A 41 7.54 -11.03 8.94
N VAL A 42 8.23 -10.24 9.77
CA VAL A 42 7.59 -9.49 10.87
C VAL A 42 6.60 -8.48 10.33
N ILE A 43 7.02 -7.61 9.40
CA ILE A 43 6.12 -6.57 8.85
C ILE A 43 4.97 -7.19 8.06
N LEU A 44 5.19 -8.30 7.34
CA LEU A 44 4.14 -9.03 6.64
C LEU A 44 3.10 -9.61 7.62
N THR A 45 3.55 -10.16 8.75
CA THR A 45 2.65 -10.69 9.79
C THR A 45 1.84 -9.57 10.43
N VAL A 46 2.48 -8.44 10.75
CA VAL A 46 1.82 -7.27 11.33
C VAL A 46 0.79 -6.69 10.33
N ALA A 47 1.17 -6.53 9.06
CA ALA A 47 0.26 -6.06 8.02
C ALA A 47 -0.89 -7.04 7.79
N GLY A 48 -0.60 -8.34 7.79
CA GLY A 48 -1.59 -9.41 7.61
C GLY A 48 -2.68 -9.44 8.69
N ILE A 49 -2.40 -8.96 9.90
CA ILE A 49 -3.37 -8.85 10.99
C ILE A 49 -3.97 -7.44 11.06
N GLY A 50 -3.14 -6.40 10.90
CA GLY A 50 -3.57 -5.00 11.02
C GLY A 50 -4.52 -4.56 9.91
N VAL A 51 -4.23 -4.93 8.66
CA VAL A 51 -5.07 -4.57 7.50
C VAL A 51 -6.50 -5.12 7.64
N PRO A 52 -6.73 -6.43 7.87
CA PRO A 52 -8.09 -6.92 8.00
C PRO A 52 -8.83 -6.34 9.21
N LEU A 53 -8.16 -6.02 10.30
CA LEU A 53 -8.78 -5.37 11.47
C LEU A 53 -9.31 -3.97 11.10
N VAL A 54 -8.48 -3.15 10.44
CA VAL A 54 -8.87 -1.81 9.99
C VAL A 54 -10.02 -1.88 8.99
N LEU A 55 -9.96 -2.82 8.03
CA LEU A 55 -11.03 -3.03 7.05
C LEU A 55 -12.32 -3.50 7.72
N ALA A 56 -12.25 -4.41 8.68
CA ALA A 56 -13.41 -4.89 9.43
C ALA A 56 -14.07 -3.76 10.21
N TYR A 57 -13.28 -2.92 10.90
CA TYR A 57 -13.79 -1.75 11.60
C TYR A 57 -14.42 -0.73 10.65
N GLY A 58 -13.73 -0.41 9.54
CA GLY A 58 -14.27 0.45 8.50
C GLY A 58 -15.60 -0.08 7.96
N PHE A 59 -15.65 -1.36 7.60
CA PHE A 59 -16.87 -2.01 7.13
C PHE A 59 -18.00 -1.95 8.17
N TRP A 60 -17.69 -2.20 9.44
CA TRP A 60 -18.66 -2.13 10.53
C TRP A 60 -19.24 -0.73 10.67
N ILE A 61 -18.41 0.31 10.67
CA ILE A 61 -18.86 1.70 10.70
C ILE A 61 -19.75 2.00 9.49
N TYR A 62 -19.29 1.69 8.28
CA TYR A 62 -20.10 1.88 7.07
C TYR A 62 -21.43 1.13 7.15
N ARG A 63 -21.49 0.00 7.85
CA ARG A 63 -22.70 -0.78 8.06
C ARG A 63 -23.64 -0.16 9.09
N ILE A 64 -23.12 0.40 10.18
CA ILE A 64 -23.88 1.11 11.23
C ILE A 64 -24.45 2.41 10.67
N PHE A 65 -23.60 3.23 10.05
CA PHE A 65 -23.97 4.54 9.52
C PHE A 65 -24.67 4.44 8.15
N ARG A 66 -25.03 3.22 7.71
CA ARG A 66 -25.85 2.99 6.51
C ARG A 66 -27.33 3.32 6.68
N GLY A 67 -27.69 4.06 7.73
CA GLY A 67 -29.02 4.63 7.91
C GLY A 67 -29.12 5.96 7.17
N LYS A 68 -30.26 6.22 6.52
CA LYS A 68 -30.54 7.54 5.94
C LYS A 68 -30.49 8.57 7.06
N VAL A 69 -29.70 9.63 6.90
CA VAL A 69 -29.80 10.82 7.76
C VAL A 69 -31.21 11.36 7.56
N SER A 70 -32.08 11.14 8.54
CA SER A 70 -33.31 11.91 8.63
C SER A 70 -32.87 13.32 9.01
N LEU A 71 -33.00 14.25 8.07
CA LEU A 71 -33.00 15.66 8.40
C LEU A 71 -34.26 15.88 9.24
N ASP A 72 -34.13 15.77 10.55
CA ASP A 72 -35.14 16.31 11.45
C ASP A 72 -35.04 17.84 11.39
N GLU A 73 -36.18 18.52 11.53
CA GLU A 73 -36.38 19.98 11.38
C GLU A 73 -35.56 20.86 12.35
N ALA A 74 -34.59 20.30 13.07
CA ALA A 74 -33.67 20.98 13.96
C ALA A 74 -32.31 21.34 13.31
N SER A 75 -32.26 21.45 11.99
CA SER A 75 -31.14 22.13 11.30
C SER A 75 -31.39 23.64 11.35
N TYR A 76 -30.93 24.29 12.41
CA TYR A 76 -30.81 25.75 12.47
C TYR A 76 -29.70 26.25 11.52
#